data_AF-A0A946X4J3-F1
#
_entry.id   AF-A0A946X4J3-F1
#
_cell.length_a   1.000
_cell.length_b   1.000
_cell.length_c   1.000
_cell.angle_alpha   90.00
_cell.angle_beta   90.00
_cell.angle_gamma   90.00
#
_symmetry.space_group_name_H-M   'P 1'
#
loop_
_entity.id
_entity.type
_entity.pdbx_description
1 polymer ?
#
loop_
_entity_poly.entity_id
_entity_poly.type
_entity_poly.pdbx_seq_one_letter_code
_entity_poly.pdbx_strand_id
1 'polypeptide(L)'
;KILEPYGDASVAELSEAFEEQMTGCRDADIIWVETMTDIGEARAAVDAAKRATDLPIALTFTYDDTPSGPRTMMGVTPEAAAAEIGDVAVLGVNCGTMDGCMAALQAYRDAGAEMPLVARANAGLPKWEHGRTVFPEGPAAYAESVRPLKEIAGIIGGCCGTTPAHIAAVAAVVREG
;
A
#
# COMPACT_ATOMS: atom_id res chain seq x y z
N LYS A 1 -10.26 -15.50 -2.30
CA LYS A 1 -10.09 -16.54 -1.25
C LYS A 1 -8.97 -16.08 -0.33
N ILE A 2 -8.88 -16.56 0.92
CA ILE A 2 -7.79 -16.21 1.84
C ILE A 2 -6.76 -17.36 1.83
N LEU A 3 -5.47 -17.03 1.88
CA LEU A 3 -4.39 -18.02 1.88
C LEU A 3 -4.45 -18.94 3.13
N GLU A 4 -4.11 -20.22 2.95
CA GLU A 4 -3.85 -21.13 4.05
C GLU A 4 -2.73 -20.60 4.99
N PRO A 5 -2.84 -20.79 6.32
CA PRO A 5 -3.87 -21.54 7.04
C PRO A 5 -5.10 -20.71 7.43
N TYR A 6 -5.20 -19.44 7.04
CA TYR A 6 -6.29 -18.54 7.44
C TYR A 6 -7.56 -18.70 6.59
N GLY A 7 -7.43 -19.27 5.39
CA GLY A 7 -8.53 -19.62 4.52
C GLY A 7 -8.31 -20.95 3.80
N ASP A 8 -8.92 -21.07 2.61
CA ASP A 8 -9.00 -22.29 1.80
C ASP A 8 -8.27 -22.17 0.46
N ALA A 9 -7.49 -21.09 0.25
CA ALA A 9 -6.69 -20.91 -0.95
C ALA A 9 -5.27 -21.43 -0.74
N SER A 10 -4.81 -22.25 -1.66
CA SER A 10 -3.39 -22.60 -1.76
C SER A 10 -2.59 -21.46 -2.41
N VAL A 11 -1.27 -21.44 -2.18
CA VAL A 11 -0.34 -20.52 -2.86
C VAL A 11 -0.43 -20.65 -4.39
N ALA A 12 -0.61 -21.88 -4.89
CA ALA A 12 -0.74 -22.15 -6.31
C ALA A 12 -1.98 -21.50 -6.91
N GLU A 13 -3.15 -21.66 -6.27
CA GLU A 13 -4.39 -21.03 -6.72
C GLU A 13 -4.30 -19.50 -6.74
N LEU A 14 -3.70 -18.89 -5.72
CA LEU A 14 -3.52 -17.43 -5.71
C LEU A 14 -2.53 -16.98 -6.78
N SER A 15 -1.43 -17.71 -6.96
CA SER A 15 -0.42 -17.43 -7.98
C SER A 15 -1.02 -17.47 -9.40
N GLU A 16 -1.82 -18.50 -9.70
CA GLU A 16 -2.52 -18.62 -10.99
C GLU A 16 -3.50 -17.46 -11.21
N ALA A 17 -4.27 -17.10 -10.18
CA ALA A 17 -5.22 -15.99 -10.25
C ALA A 17 -4.54 -14.63 -10.46
N PHE A 18 -3.38 -14.40 -9.84
CA PHE A 18 -2.59 -13.18 -10.06
C PHE A 18 -2.00 -13.16 -11.48
N GLU A 19 -1.44 -14.28 -11.94
CA GLU A 19 -0.79 -14.37 -13.25
C GLU A 19 -1.77 -14.14 -14.41
N GLU A 20 -3.01 -14.65 -14.28
CA GLU A 20 -4.08 -14.40 -15.25
C GLU A 20 -4.40 -12.90 -15.36
N GLN A 21 -4.63 -12.24 -14.22
CA GLN A 21 -4.95 -10.81 -14.18
C GLN A 21 -3.81 -9.95 -14.73
N MET A 22 -2.57 -10.25 -14.33
CA MET A 22 -1.38 -9.49 -14.73
C MET A 22 -1.03 -9.69 -16.20
N THR A 23 -1.32 -10.87 -16.77
CA THR A 23 -1.20 -11.12 -18.21
C THR A 23 -2.15 -10.21 -19.01
N GLY A 24 -3.32 -9.89 -18.46
CA GLY A 24 -4.24 -8.90 -19.05
C GLY A 24 -3.76 -7.45 -18.97
N CYS A 25 -2.74 -7.17 -18.16
CA CYS A 25 -2.22 -5.82 -17.90
C CYS A 25 -0.87 -5.53 -18.60
N ARG A 26 -0.45 -6.33 -19.59
CA ARG A 26 0.87 -6.21 -20.24
C ARG A 26 1.13 -4.87 -20.95
N ASP A 27 0.07 -4.16 -21.33
CA ASP A 27 0.17 -2.83 -21.97
C ASP A 27 0.23 -1.67 -20.95
N ALA A 28 0.20 -1.96 -19.64
CA ALA A 28 0.37 -0.95 -18.59
C ALA A 28 1.84 -0.54 -18.44
N ASP A 29 2.09 0.54 -17.70
CA ASP A 29 3.46 0.98 -17.37
C ASP A 29 4.04 0.27 -16.13
N ILE A 30 3.17 -0.24 -15.25
CA ILE A 30 3.54 -0.84 -13.96
C ILE A 30 2.45 -1.82 -13.49
N ILE A 31 2.85 -2.89 -12.82
CA ILE A 31 1.92 -3.75 -12.06
C ILE A 31 1.81 -3.20 -10.64
N TRP A 32 0.60 -2.81 -10.25
CA TRP A 32 0.32 -2.24 -8.92
C TRP A 32 -0.42 -3.25 -8.05
N VAL A 33 0.30 -3.92 -7.16
CA VAL A 33 -0.26 -4.84 -6.16
C VAL A 33 -0.48 -4.06 -4.87
N GLU A 34 -1.74 -3.83 -4.49
CA GLU A 34 -2.06 -3.03 -3.31
C GLU A 34 -2.86 -3.76 -2.23
N THR A 35 -2.76 -3.25 -1.01
CA THR A 35 -3.52 -3.69 0.17
C THR A 35 -3.19 -5.11 0.61
N MET A 36 -1.92 -5.51 0.51
CA MET A 36 -1.50 -6.81 1.02
C MET A 36 -1.51 -6.83 2.54
N THR A 37 -1.95 -7.96 3.11
CA THR A 37 -1.93 -8.20 4.56
C THR A 37 -1.08 -9.39 4.95
N ASP A 38 -0.81 -10.30 4.01
CA ASP A 38 -0.05 -11.53 4.22
C ASP A 38 1.23 -11.54 3.37
N ILE A 39 2.33 -12.03 3.93
CA ILE A 39 3.63 -12.04 3.25
C ILE A 39 3.71 -13.14 2.19
N GLY A 40 3.09 -14.30 2.41
CA GLY A 40 3.05 -15.40 1.44
C GLY A 40 2.21 -15.03 0.22
N GLU A 41 1.06 -14.40 0.45
CA GLU A 41 0.21 -13.88 -0.62
C GLU A 41 0.91 -12.78 -1.44
N ALA A 42 1.58 -11.84 -0.75
CA ALA A 42 2.34 -10.79 -1.43
C ALA A 42 3.48 -11.35 -2.30
N ARG A 43 4.21 -12.35 -1.80
CA ARG A 43 5.24 -13.05 -2.58
C ARG A 43 4.65 -13.78 -3.77
N ALA A 44 3.53 -14.48 -3.59
CA ALA A 44 2.83 -15.15 -4.69
C ALA A 44 2.44 -14.16 -5.80
N ALA A 45 1.96 -12.96 -5.44
CA ALA A 45 1.63 -11.90 -6.38
C ALA A 45 2.87 -11.36 -7.12
N VAL A 46 3.97 -11.10 -6.41
CA VAL A 46 5.23 -10.65 -7.02
C VAL A 46 5.80 -11.69 -7.98
N ASP A 47 5.82 -12.96 -7.58
CA ASP A 47 6.33 -14.04 -8.43
C ASP A 47 5.44 -14.27 -9.66
N ALA A 48 4.13 -14.17 -9.50
CA ALA A 48 3.17 -14.20 -10.60
C ALA A 48 3.38 -13.04 -11.58
N ALA A 49 3.60 -11.81 -11.07
CA ALA A 49 3.88 -10.64 -11.91
C ALA A 49 5.14 -10.84 -12.76
N LYS A 50 6.21 -11.39 -12.17
CA LYS A 50 7.48 -11.66 -12.86
C LYS A 50 7.37 -12.74 -13.95
N ARG A 51 6.46 -13.70 -13.81
CA ARG A 51 6.15 -14.67 -14.88
C ARG A 51 5.25 -14.07 -15.95
N ALA A 52 4.31 -13.22 -15.54
CA ALA A 52 3.34 -12.60 -16.42
C ALA A 52 3.94 -11.47 -17.27
N THR A 53 4.94 -10.73 -16.81
CA THR A 53 5.43 -9.55 -17.54
C THR A 53 6.81 -9.08 -17.06
N ASP A 54 7.49 -8.26 -17.87
CA ASP A 54 8.75 -7.57 -17.51
C ASP A 54 8.50 -6.17 -16.93
N LEU A 55 7.24 -5.79 -16.70
CA LEU A 55 6.89 -4.49 -16.13
C LEU A 55 7.39 -4.35 -14.68
N PRO A 56 7.75 -3.13 -14.24
CA PRO A 56 8.05 -2.88 -12.83
C PRO A 56 6.86 -3.21 -11.93
N ILE A 57 7.15 -3.55 -10.68
CA ILE A 57 6.14 -3.93 -9.68
C ILE A 57 6.14 -2.89 -8.56
N ALA A 58 4.98 -2.31 -8.27
CA ALA A 58 4.70 -1.60 -7.04
C ALA A 58 3.93 -2.53 -6.09
N LEU A 59 4.38 -2.59 -4.84
CA LEU A 59 3.75 -3.39 -3.80
C LEU A 59 3.41 -2.51 -2.60
N THR A 60 2.16 -2.57 -2.13
CA THR A 60 1.77 -1.92 -0.88
C THR A 60 1.09 -2.86 0.09
N PHE A 61 1.45 -2.69 1.36
CA PHE A 61 0.78 -3.34 2.48
C PHE A 61 -0.17 -2.36 3.18
N THR A 62 -1.16 -2.88 3.88
CA THR A 62 -1.98 -2.10 4.82
C THR A 62 -1.63 -2.48 6.25
N TYR A 63 -1.36 -1.48 7.08
CA TYR A 63 -0.97 -1.64 8.48
C TYR A 63 -1.98 -0.99 9.41
N ASP A 64 -2.29 -1.69 10.49
CA ASP A 64 -2.91 -1.12 11.68
C ASP A 64 -1.82 -0.57 12.60
N ASP A 65 -2.16 0.50 13.32
CA ASP A 65 -1.32 1.02 14.39
C ASP A 65 -1.57 0.22 15.67
N THR A 66 -0.52 -0.43 16.16
CA THR A 66 -0.58 -1.25 17.38
C THR A 66 0.37 -0.70 18.44
N PRO A 67 0.18 -1.00 19.73
CA PRO A 67 1.13 -0.60 20.78
C PRO A 67 2.57 -1.10 20.56
N SER A 68 2.75 -2.09 19.69
CA SER A 68 4.05 -2.67 19.32
C SER A 68 4.60 -2.17 17.98
N GLY A 69 4.00 -1.13 17.40
CA GLY A 69 4.30 -0.60 16.08
C GLY A 69 3.36 -1.13 14.97
N PRO A 70 3.57 -0.71 13.72
CA PRO A 70 2.70 -1.05 12.60
C PRO A 70 2.68 -2.56 12.33
N ARG A 71 1.48 -3.12 12.20
CA ARG A 71 1.29 -4.55 11.83
C ARG A 71 0.14 -4.72 10.86
N THR A 72 0.29 -5.59 9.88
CA THR A 72 -0.84 -5.99 9.04
C THR A 72 -1.85 -6.79 9.87
N MET A 73 -3.04 -7.02 9.31
CA MET A 73 -4.04 -7.90 9.90
C MET A 73 -3.49 -9.31 10.21
N MET A 74 -2.55 -9.82 9.39
CA MET A 74 -1.90 -11.12 9.62
C MET A 74 -0.61 -11.04 10.46
N GLY A 75 -0.32 -9.88 11.04
CA GLY A 75 0.78 -9.68 11.98
C GLY A 75 2.14 -9.37 11.37
N VAL A 76 2.22 -9.18 10.05
CA VAL A 76 3.46 -8.84 9.32
C VAL A 76 3.88 -7.42 9.71
N THR A 77 5.16 -7.21 10.02
CA THR A 77 5.71 -5.86 10.27
C THR A 77 6.32 -5.28 8.97
N PRO A 78 6.50 -3.96 8.88
CA PRO A 78 7.22 -3.36 7.74
C PRO A 78 8.63 -3.95 7.56
N GLU A 79 9.37 -4.19 8.63
CA GLU A 79 10.73 -4.75 8.58
C GLU A 79 10.72 -6.18 8.01
N ALA A 80 9.78 -7.02 8.45
CA ALA A 80 9.61 -8.37 7.91
C ALA A 80 9.25 -8.33 6.42
N ALA A 81 8.34 -7.43 6.02
CA ALA A 81 7.99 -7.25 4.62
C ALA A 81 9.18 -6.78 3.78
N ALA A 82 9.98 -5.81 4.24
CA ALA A 82 11.18 -5.36 3.53
C ALA A 82 12.25 -6.45 3.42
N ALA A 83 12.38 -7.34 4.42
CA ALA A 83 13.34 -8.42 4.40
C ALA A 83 12.93 -9.60 3.49
N GLU A 84 11.62 -9.86 3.35
CA GLU A 84 11.11 -11.04 2.65
C GLU A 84 10.59 -10.75 1.23
N ILE A 85 10.18 -9.52 0.94
CA ILE A 85 9.76 -9.14 -0.40
C ILE A 85 11.01 -8.99 -1.28
N GLY A 86 11.01 -9.70 -2.40
CA GLY A 86 12.08 -9.64 -3.39
C GLY A 86 12.08 -8.32 -4.17
N ASP A 87 12.83 -8.32 -5.28
CA ASP A 87 13.02 -7.13 -6.13
C ASP A 87 11.68 -6.57 -6.64
N VAL A 88 11.27 -5.41 -6.09
CA VAL A 88 10.12 -4.59 -6.48
C VAL A 88 10.60 -3.16 -6.71
N ALA A 89 10.00 -2.48 -7.68
CA ALA A 89 10.40 -1.13 -8.06
C ALA A 89 9.92 -0.07 -7.06
N VAL A 90 8.80 -0.33 -6.37
CA VAL A 90 8.21 0.55 -5.35
C VAL A 90 7.66 -0.32 -4.22
N LEU A 91 7.93 0.08 -2.98
CA LEU A 91 7.37 -0.54 -1.78
C LEU A 91 6.64 0.52 -0.95
N GLY A 92 5.57 0.18 -0.26
CA GLY A 92 5.01 1.11 0.70
C GLY A 92 3.68 0.71 1.25
N VAL A 93 2.85 1.72 1.49
CA VAL A 93 1.63 1.59 2.27
C VAL A 93 0.46 2.28 1.62
N ASN A 94 -0.70 1.65 1.74
CA ASN A 94 -1.97 2.26 1.40
C ASN A 94 -3.01 1.97 2.48
N CYS A 95 -4.06 2.79 2.49
CA CYS A 95 -5.11 2.78 3.48
C CYS A 95 -4.55 3.04 4.90
N GLY A 96 -5.34 2.80 5.95
CA GLY A 96 -4.99 3.23 7.31
C GLY A 96 -5.01 4.76 7.50
N THR A 97 -4.34 5.22 8.55
CA THR A 97 -4.21 6.65 8.91
C THR A 97 -2.94 7.26 8.34
N MET A 98 -2.87 8.60 8.30
CA MET A 98 -1.66 9.31 7.89
C MET A 98 -0.47 8.98 8.81
N ASP A 99 -0.69 8.99 10.12
CA ASP A 99 0.35 8.68 11.11
C ASP A 99 0.81 7.21 11.01
N GLY A 100 -0.13 6.29 10.77
CA GLY A 100 0.19 4.88 10.54
C GLY A 100 1.03 4.69 9.28
N CYS A 101 0.70 5.42 8.19
CA CYS A 101 1.52 5.42 6.98
C CYS A 101 2.93 5.93 7.26
N MET A 102 3.07 7.07 7.95
CA MET A 102 4.38 7.62 8.33
C MET A 102 5.20 6.63 9.15
N ALA A 103 4.60 6.02 10.17
CA ALA A 103 5.28 5.05 11.03
C ALA A 103 5.76 3.82 10.25
N ALA A 104 4.91 3.27 9.38
CA ALA A 104 5.26 2.12 8.56
C ALA A 104 6.35 2.44 7.53
N LEU A 105 6.29 3.61 6.89
CA LEU A 105 7.34 4.05 5.98
C LEU A 105 8.68 4.27 6.69
N GLN A 106 8.67 4.83 7.89
CA GLN A 106 9.90 4.99 8.68
C GLN A 106 10.49 3.63 9.02
N ALA A 107 9.67 2.66 9.42
CA ALA A 107 10.12 1.29 9.66
C ALA A 107 10.71 0.63 8.41
N TYR A 108 10.14 0.86 7.21
CA TYR A 108 10.76 0.41 5.96
C TYR A 108 12.15 1.04 5.73
N ARG A 109 12.29 2.35 5.95
CA ARG A 109 13.59 3.02 5.83
C ARG A 109 14.62 2.50 6.84
N ASP A 110 14.21 2.33 8.09
CA ASP A 110 15.08 1.85 9.16
C ASP A 110 15.53 0.40 8.91
N ALA A 111 14.70 -0.39 8.22
CA ALA A 111 15.04 -1.72 7.73
C ALA A 111 15.96 -1.72 6.49
N GLY A 112 16.30 -0.56 5.94
CA GLY A 112 17.20 -0.42 4.80
C GLY A 112 16.54 -0.51 3.43
N ALA A 113 15.24 -0.23 3.31
CA ALA A 113 14.58 -0.13 2.01
C ALA A 113 15.20 1.00 1.16
N GLU A 114 15.79 0.65 0.01
CA GLU A 114 16.46 1.60 -0.90
C GLU A 114 15.57 2.04 -2.08
N MET A 115 14.51 1.29 -2.38
CA MET A 115 13.56 1.64 -3.44
C MET A 115 12.68 2.83 -3.06
N PRO A 116 12.12 3.58 -4.04
CA PRO A 116 11.14 4.61 -3.76
C PRO A 116 9.98 4.08 -2.91
N LEU A 117 9.68 4.81 -1.84
CA LEU A 117 8.56 4.48 -0.97
C LEU A 117 7.26 5.17 -1.41
N VAL A 118 6.11 4.51 -1.24
CA VAL A 118 4.78 5.07 -1.53
C VAL A 118 3.91 5.17 -0.27
N ALA A 119 3.18 6.28 -0.13
CA ALA A 119 2.11 6.44 0.86
C ALA A 119 0.79 6.87 0.22
N ARG A 120 -0.28 6.13 0.54
CA ARG A 120 -1.66 6.44 0.12
C ARG A 120 -2.62 6.24 1.29
N ALA A 121 -2.69 7.19 2.22
CA ALA A 121 -3.59 7.08 3.39
C ALA A 121 -5.09 7.23 3.01
N ASN A 122 -5.98 6.85 3.94
CA ASN A 122 -7.40 7.18 3.82
C ASN A 122 -7.67 8.66 4.12
N ALA A 123 -8.78 9.22 3.62
CA ALA A 123 -9.27 10.55 3.99
C ALA A 123 -9.90 10.56 5.40
N GLY A 124 -9.07 10.29 6.41
CA GLY A 124 -9.47 10.05 7.78
C GLY A 124 -9.98 8.62 8.04
N LEU A 125 -10.29 8.31 9.30
CA LEU A 125 -10.84 7.01 9.67
C LEU A 125 -12.30 6.87 9.18
N PRO A 126 -12.69 5.69 8.66
CA PRO A 126 -14.05 5.45 8.21
C PRO A 126 -15.04 5.56 9.38
N LYS A 127 -16.14 6.24 9.14
CA LYS A 127 -17.28 6.34 10.06
C LYS A 127 -18.51 5.70 9.44
N TRP A 128 -19.28 4.97 10.25
CA TRP A 128 -20.57 4.46 9.81
C TRP A 128 -21.65 5.50 10.10
N GLU A 129 -22.19 6.12 9.05
CA GLU A 129 -23.20 7.16 9.15
C GLU A 129 -24.34 6.88 8.16
N HIS A 130 -25.58 6.86 8.63
CA HIS A 130 -26.78 6.71 7.78
C HIS A 130 -26.73 5.48 6.84
N GLY A 131 -26.19 4.34 7.33
CA GLY A 131 -26.12 3.09 6.57
C GLY A 131 -25.02 3.03 5.51
N ARG A 132 -24.06 3.96 5.55
CA ARG A 132 -22.89 3.95 4.67
C ARG A 132 -21.61 4.34 5.39
N THR A 133 -20.48 3.94 4.82
CA THR A 133 -19.15 4.38 5.27
C THR A 133 -18.86 5.79 4.73
N VAL A 134 -18.45 6.70 5.62
CA VAL A 134 -18.09 8.09 5.32
C VAL A 134 -16.66 8.35 5.79
N PHE A 135 -15.89 9.07 4.99
CA PHE A 135 -14.53 9.52 5.28
C PHE A 135 -14.56 11.03 5.53
N PRO A 136 -14.28 11.50 6.77
CA PRO A 136 -14.61 12.86 7.18
C PRO A 136 -13.55 13.90 6.82
N GLU A 137 -12.33 13.49 6.47
CA GLU A 137 -11.25 14.44 6.19
C GLU A 137 -11.46 15.09 4.82
N GLY A 138 -11.42 16.42 4.78
CA GLY A 138 -11.56 17.17 3.54
C GLY A 138 -10.22 17.39 2.81
N PRO A 139 -10.24 17.83 1.54
CA PRO A 139 -9.04 18.00 0.72
C PRO A 139 -7.92 18.83 1.34
N ALA A 140 -8.26 19.98 1.94
CA ALA A 140 -7.25 20.88 2.52
C ALA A 140 -6.59 20.28 3.77
N ALA A 141 -7.37 19.63 4.63
CA ALA A 141 -6.85 18.96 5.82
C ALA A 141 -5.95 17.79 5.44
N TYR A 142 -6.41 16.92 4.52
CA TYR A 142 -5.64 15.79 4.03
C TYR A 142 -4.29 16.23 3.42
N ALA A 143 -4.30 17.30 2.61
CA ALA A 143 -3.08 17.80 1.99
C ALA A 143 -2.07 18.36 3.01
N GLU A 144 -2.54 19.00 4.08
CA GLU A 144 -1.65 19.45 5.16
C GLU A 144 -1.05 18.26 5.93
N SER A 145 -1.86 17.25 6.23
CA SER A 145 -1.44 15.98 6.85
C SER A 145 -0.37 15.25 6.01
N VAL A 146 -0.34 15.47 4.69
CA VAL A 146 0.64 14.86 3.77
C VAL A 146 2.03 15.50 3.87
N ARG A 147 2.20 16.75 4.33
CA ARG A 147 3.51 17.45 4.30
C ARG A 147 4.69 16.61 4.82
N PRO A 148 4.59 15.91 5.98
CA PRO A 148 5.70 15.12 6.51
C PRO A 148 6.13 13.96 5.60
N LEU A 149 5.22 13.45 4.75
CA LEU A 149 5.53 12.34 3.83
C LEU A 149 6.47 12.74 2.70
N LYS A 150 6.64 14.04 2.41
CA LYS A 150 7.51 14.50 1.30
C LYS A 150 8.97 14.12 1.49
N GLU A 151 9.43 14.14 2.73
CA GLU A 151 10.78 13.71 3.09
C GLU A 151 10.93 12.18 3.04
N ILE A 152 9.78 11.50 3.14
CA ILE A 152 9.46 10.06 3.22
C ILE A 152 9.47 9.23 1.93
N ALA A 153 8.62 9.72 1.03
CA ALA A 153 7.98 8.94 0.00
C ALA A 153 8.29 9.56 -1.35
N GLY A 154 8.69 8.72 -2.31
CA GLY A 154 8.80 9.12 -3.70
C GLY A 154 7.45 9.25 -4.39
N ILE A 155 6.41 8.59 -3.85
CA ILE A 155 5.05 8.62 -4.39
C ILE A 155 4.06 8.88 -3.24
N ILE A 156 3.21 9.88 -3.43
CA ILE A 156 2.18 10.25 -2.45
C ILE A 156 0.84 10.33 -3.17
N GLY A 157 -0.18 9.70 -2.61
CA GLY A 157 -1.54 9.72 -3.15
C GLY A 157 -2.61 9.54 -2.08
N GLY A 158 -3.69 8.86 -2.44
CA GLY A 158 -4.83 8.59 -1.57
C GLY A 158 -5.43 7.20 -1.75
N CYS A 159 -5.99 6.63 -0.67
CA CYS A 159 -6.78 5.39 -0.66
C CYS A 159 -8.27 5.74 -0.47
N CYS A 160 -8.98 5.05 0.42
CA CYS A 160 -10.41 5.21 0.60
C CYS A 160 -10.79 6.62 1.08
N GLY A 161 -11.90 7.15 0.53
CA GLY A 161 -12.42 8.47 0.85
C GLY A 161 -11.77 9.63 0.10
N THR A 162 -10.60 9.43 -0.49
CA THR A 162 -9.95 10.47 -1.30
C THR A 162 -10.67 10.68 -2.64
N THR A 163 -10.56 11.89 -3.17
CA THR A 163 -11.23 12.32 -4.41
C THR A 163 -10.27 13.12 -5.27
N PRO A 164 -10.59 13.45 -6.53
CA PRO A 164 -9.75 14.32 -7.36
C PRO A 164 -9.42 15.67 -6.68
N ALA A 165 -10.32 16.21 -5.86
CA ALA A 165 -10.06 17.43 -5.09
C ALA A 165 -8.97 17.23 -4.03
N HIS A 166 -8.94 16.06 -3.37
CA HIS A 166 -7.85 15.71 -2.44
C HIS A 166 -6.52 15.63 -3.19
N ILE A 167 -6.50 14.94 -4.34
CA ILE A 167 -5.27 14.77 -5.13
C ILE A 167 -4.76 16.12 -5.66
N ALA A 168 -5.65 17.03 -6.06
CA ALA A 168 -5.27 18.38 -6.47
C ALA A 168 -4.63 19.17 -5.32
N ALA A 169 -5.20 19.07 -4.11
CA ALA A 169 -4.64 19.72 -2.91
C ALA A 169 -3.28 19.12 -2.52
N VAL A 170 -3.15 17.79 -2.54
CA VAL A 170 -1.87 17.10 -2.34
C VAL A 170 -0.83 17.54 -3.36
N ALA A 171 -1.19 17.61 -4.64
CA ALA A 171 -0.28 18.03 -5.69
C ALA A 171 0.23 19.46 -5.48
N ALA A 172 -0.60 20.37 -4.96
CA ALA A 172 -0.17 21.71 -4.59
C ALA A 172 0.90 21.65 -3.49
N VAL A 173 0.63 20.95 -2.38
CA VAL A 173 1.55 20.82 -1.24
C VAL A 173 2.87 20.12 -1.61
N VAL A 174 2.80 19.06 -2.42
CA VAL A 174 3.99 18.31 -2.84
C VAL A 174 4.89 19.16 -3.75
N ARG A 175 4.31 20.00 -4.61
CA ARG A 175 5.05 20.90 -5.51
C ARG A 175 5.59 22.17 -4.85
N GLU A 176 5.16 22.48 -3.63
CA GLU A 176 5.73 23.58 -2.85
C GLU A 176 7.14 23.21 -2.36
N GLY A 177 8.18 23.73 -2.98
CA GLY A 177 9.58 23.48 -2.64
C GLY A 177 10.47 23.55 -3.87
#